data_AF-A0A2Z5BUP0-F1
#
_entry.id   AF-A0A2Z5BUP0-F1
#
_cell.length_a   1.000
_cell.length_b   1.000
_cell.length_c   1.000
_cell.angle_alpha   90.00
_cell.angle_beta   90.00
_cell.angle_gamma   90.00
#
_symmetry.space_group_name_H-M   'P 1'
#
loop_
_entity.id
_entity.type
_entity.pdbx_description
1 polymer ?
#
loop_
_entity_poly.entity_id
_entity_poly.type
_entity_poly.pdbx_seq_one_letter_code
_entity_poly.pdbx_strand_id
1 'polypeptide(L)'
;MSVTTKRGLGLQTKVHVITSGNTIEMRIAHKEAEQVREVLMQLASGTHPSQTYSVAVESPAAAPTPTPAVPDLAAQLQQLASLRDAGILTEDEFAAKKADILSRF
;
A
#
# COMPACT_ATOMS: atom_id res chain seq x y z
N MET A 1 -15.26 0.31 4.90
CA MET A 1 -14.40 0.88 5.97
C MET A 1 -14.51 2.40 5.89
N SER A 2 -14.63 3.10 7.02
CA SER A 2 -14.70 4.56 7.08
C SER A 2 -13.58 5.10 7.96
N VAL A 3 -13.10 6.31 7.66
CA VAL A 3 -12.02 6.97 8.40
C VAL A 3 -12.44 8.38 8.76
N THR A 4 -12.40 8.70 10.05
CA THR A 4 -12.82 10.00 10.58
C THR A 4 -11.69 10.61 11.39
N THR A 5 -11.44 11.89 11.20
CA THR A 5 -10.41 12.63 11.96
C THR A 5 -11.06 13.60 12.92
N LYS A 6 -10.61 13.61 14.18
CA LYS A 6 -11.06 14.55 15.20
C LYS A 6 -9.86 15.27 15.80
N ARG A 7 -9.91 16.61 15.85
CA ARG A 7 -8.86 17.42 16.49
C ARG A 7 -8.75 17.03 17.96
N GLY A 8 -7.56 16.60 18.37
CA GLY A 8 -7.24 16.21 19.74
C GLY A 8 -6.69 17.39 20.54
N LEU A 9 -6.15 17.10 21.73
CA LEU A 9 -5.45 18.09 22.54
C LEU A 9 -4.09 18.44 21.89
N GLY A 10 -3.86 19.73 21.67
CA GLY A 10 -2.59 20.25 21.14
C GLY A 10 -2.36 19.94 19.66
N LEU A 11 -1.13 19.55 19.31
CA LEU A 11 -0.68 19.27 17.94
C LEU A 11 -1.12 17.87 17.42
N GLN A 12 -1.97 17.17 18.16
CA GLN A 12 -2.35 15.79 17.86
C GLN A 12 -3.79 15.71 17.34
N THR A 13 -3.98 14.96 16.27
CA THR A 13 -5.29 14.56 15.75
C THR A 13 -5.53 13.10 16.06
N LYS A 14 -6.75 12.79 16.48
CA LYS A 14 -7.20 11.40 16.60
C LYS A 14 -7.80 10.96 15.27
N VAL A 15 -7.31 9.86 14.73
CA VAL A 15 -7.84 9.21 13.53
C VAL A 15 -8.58 7.95 13.98
N HIS A 16 -9.88 7.89 13.71
CA HIS A 16 -10.73 6.74 13.95
C HIS A 16 -10.93 5.97 12.64
N VAL A 17 -10.46 4.74 12.61
CA VAL A 17 -10.67 3.81 11.50
C VAL A 17 -11.75 2.82 11.89
N ILE A 18 -12.90 2.92 11.24
CA ILE A 18 -14.08 2.12 11.50
C ILE A 18 -14.15 1.01 10.45
N THR A 19 -13.94 -0.22 10.91
CA THR A 19 -14.05 -1.43 10.10
C THR A 19 -15.34 -2.19 10.47
N SER A 20 -15.62 -3.29 9.78
CA SER A 20 -16.85 -4.08 9.99
C SER A 20 -16.97 -4.69 11.40
N GLY A 21 -15.86 -4.86 12.12
CA GLY A 21 -15.85 -5.51 13.43
C GLY A 21 -15.20 -4.72 14.55
N ASN A 22 -14.47 -3.64 14.25
CA ASN A 22 -13.78 -2.85 15.28
C ASN A 22 -13.50 -1.41 14.83
N THR A 23 -13.38 -0.52 15.81
CA THR A 23 -12.86 0.84 15.62
C THR A 23 -11.46 0.96 16.21
N ILE A 24 -10.52 1.39 15.39
CA ILE A 24 -9.13 1.61 15.79
C ILE A 24 -8.93 3.12 15.96
N GLU A 25 -8.47 3.56 17.13
CA GLU A 25 -8.09 4.95 17.39
C GLU A 25 -6.57 5.10 17.31
N MET A 26 -6.10 6.03 16.48
CA MET A 26 -4.68 6.38 16.36
C MET A 26 -4.48 7.85 16.68
N ARG A 27 -3.43 8.18 17.44
CA ARG A 27 -2.97 9.57 17.64
C ARG A 27 -1.86 9.86 16.66
N ILE A 28 -2.04 10.90 15.86
CA ILE A 28 -1.14 11.28 14.78
C ILE A 28 -0.91 12.78 14.87
N ALA A 29 0.26 13.27 14.47
CA ALA A 29 0.49 14.71 14.39
C ALA A 29 -0.51 15.36 13.43
N HIS A 30 -0.95 16.58 13.73
CA HIS A 30 -2.00 17.27 12.97
C HIS A 30 -1.66 17.40 11.48
N LYS A 31 -0.38 17.63 11.18
CA LYS A 31 0.16 17.73 9.82
C LYS A 31 0.05 16.41 9.04
N GLU A 32 0.15 15.27 9.71
CA GLU A 32 0.18 13.94 9.08
C GLU A 32 -1.20 13.28 9.05
N ALA A 33 -2.14 13.73 9.89
CA ALA A 33 -3.46 13.11 10.01
C ALA A 33 -4.30 13.18 8.72
N GLU A 34 -4.16 14.24 7.93
CA GLU A 34 -4.78 14.35 6.60
C GLU A 34 -4.22 13.30 5.64
N GLN A 35 -2.89 13.20 5.56
CA GLN A 35 -2.21 12.23 4.70
C GLN A 35 -2.56 10.79 5.09
N VAL A 36 -2.59 10.48 6.39
CA VAL A 36 -2.96 9.14 6.87
C VAL A 36 -4.43 8.83 6.55
N ARG A 37 -5.35 9.78 6.73
CA ARG A 37 -6.76 9.60 6.34
C ARG A 37 -6.90 9.29 4.86
N GLU A 38 -6.21 10.04 4.01
CA GLU A 38 -6.26 9.88 2.56
C GLU A 38 -5.74 8.51 2.13
N VAL A 39 -4.58 8.11 2.66
CA VAL A 39 -3.98 6.79 2.39
C VAL A 39 -4.92 5.67 2.86
N LEU A 40 -5.48 5.74 4.06
CA LEU A 40 -6.44 4.73 4.56
C LEU A 40 -7.71 4.66 3.71
N MET A 41 -8.22 5.80 3.20
CA MET A 41 -9.37 5.80 2.29
C MET A 41 -9.01 5.17 0.94
N GLN A 42 -7.85 5.49 0.37
CA GLN A 42 -7.38 4.90 -0.89
C GLN A 42 -7.20 3.38 -0.75
N LEU A 43 -6.56 2.92 0.33
CA LEU A 43 -6.40 1.49 0.62
C LEU A 43 -7.76 0.79 0.82
N ALA A 44 -8.74 1.45 1.46
CA ALA A 44 -10.09 0.92 1.61
C ALA A 44 -10.85 0.82 0.28
N SER A 45 -10.57 1.71 -0.67
CA SER A 45 -11.09 1.67 -2.05
C SER A 45 -10.34 0.68 -2.95
N GLY A 46 -9.35 -0.05 -2.43
CA GLY A 46 -8.51 -0.97 -3.19
C GLY A 46 -7.45 -0.29 -4.05
N THR A 47 -7.30 1.04 -3.93
CA THR A 47 -6.24 1.80 -4.59
C THR A 47 -5.01 1.79 -3.68
N HIS A 48 -4.04 0.95 -4.04
CA HIS A 48 -2.72 1.00 -3.41
C HIS A 48 -1.88 2.06 -4.12
N PRO A 49 -1.05 2.87 -3.43
CA PRO A 49 -0.18 3.87 -4.08
C PRO A 49 0.86 3.24 -5.04
N SER A 50 1.01 1.91 -5.02
CA SER A 50 1.80 1.16 -6.02
C SER A 50 1.07 0.94 -7.35
N GLN A 51 -0.22 1.24 -7.47
CA GLN A 51 -0.99 1.04 -8.71
C GLN A 51 -1.00 2.26 -9.65
N THR A 52 -0.40 3.38 -9.26
CA THR A 52 -0.32 4.59 -10.11
C THR A 52 0.75 4.48 -11.21
N TYR A 53 1.44 3.35 -11.34
CA TYR A 53 2.17 3.02 -12.57
C TYR A 53 1.21 2.42 -13.61
N SER A 54 0.24 3.21 -14.05
CA SER A 54 -0.53 2.93 -15.27
C SER A 54 -0.31 4.09 -16.22
N VAL A 55 0.56 3.83 -17.19
CA VAL A 55 0.94 4.71 -18.30
C VAL A 55 -0.32 5.20 -19.02
N ALA A 56 -0.44 6.51 -19.19
CA ALA A 56 -1.45 7.12 -20.04
C ALA A 56 -1.32 6.59 -21.47
N VAL A 57 -2.36 5.95 -21.97
CA VAL A 57 -2.49 5.61 -23.40
C VAL A 57 -3.75 6.29 -23.91
N GLU A 58 -3.54 7.26 -24.80
CA GLU A 58 -4.57 7.93 -25.59
C GLU A 58 -5.49 6.90 -26.27
N SER A 59 -6.80 7.18 -26.23
CA SER A 59 -7.78 6.56 -27.13
C SER A 59 -7.40 6.92 -28.58
N PRO A 60 -7.55 6.00 -29.57
CA PRO A 60 -8.88 5.63 -30.03
C PRO A 60 -9.05 4.16 -30.49
N ALA A 61 -10.26 3.64 -30.24
CA ALA A 61 -10.90 2.49 -30.92
C ALA A 61 -10.38 1.06 -30.66
N ALA A 62 -11.35 0.17 -30.40
CA ALA A 62 -11.28 -1.29 -30.29
C ALA A 62 -10.32 -1.86 -29.21
N ALA A 63 -10.85 -2.06 -28.00
CA ALA A 63 -10.13 -2.59 -26.85
C ALA A 63 -9.68 -4.06 -27.04
N PRO A 64 -8.37 -4.37 -27.07
CA PRO A 64 -7.89 -5.70 -26.77
C PRO A 64 -7.90 -5.88 -25.25
N THR A 65 -8.44 -7.01 -24.80
CA THR A 65 -8.44 -7.46 -23.42
C THR A 65 -7.04 -7.40 -22.80
N PRO A 66 -6.84 -6.78 -21.62
CA PRO A 66 -5.55 -6.81 -20.95
C PRO A 66 -5.24 -8.24 -20.51
N THR A 67 -4.28 -8.86 -21.18
CA THR A 67 -3.66 -10.09 -20.70
C THR A 67 -2.99 -9.78 -19.36
N PRO A 68 -3.28 -10.54 -18.29
CA PRO A 68 -2.68 -10.30 -16.98
C PRO A 68 -1.16 -10.40 -17.12
N ALA A 69 -0.48 -9.30 -16.81
CA ALA A 69 0.98 -9.24 -16.78
C ALA A 69 1.48 -10.35 -15.85
N VAL A 70 2.26 -11.24 -16.42
CA VAL A 70 3.00 -12.29 -15.72
C VAL A 70 3.71 -11.63 -14.53
N PRO A 71 3.58 -12.16 -13.30
CA PRO A 71 4.16 -11.53 -12.12
C PRO A 71 5.67 -11.45 -12.29
N ASP A 72 6.17 -10.24 -12.58
CA ASP A 72 7.56 -9.99 -12.90
C ASP A 72 8.40 -10.30 -11.66
N LEU A 73 9.20 -11.37 -11.72
CA LEU A 73 9.98 -11.85 -10.59
C LEU A 73 10.99 -10.79 -10.10
N ALA A 74 11.45 -9.90 -11.00
CA ALA A 74 12.27 -8.75 -10.64
C ALA A 74 11.51 -7.74 -9.77
N ALA A 75 10.22 -7.51 -10.05
CA ALA A 75 9.37 -6.65 -9.22
C ALA A 75 9.16 -7.23 -7.82
N GLN A 76 9.01 -8.56 -7.69
CA GLN A 76 8.90 -9.22 -6.38
C GLN A 76 10.21 -9.12 -5.56
N LEU A 77 11.37 -9.24 -6.21
CA LEU A 77 12.67 -9.02 -5.55
C LEU A 77 12.81 -7.59 -5.03
N GLN A 78 12.33 -6.60 -5.80
CA GLN A 78 12.37 -5.19 -5.40
C GLN A 78 11.44 -4.92 -4.20
N GLN A 79 10.25 -5.52 -4.19
CA GLN A 79 9.33 -5.41 -3.05
C GLN A 79 9.90 -6.03 -1.77
N LEU A 80 10.57 -7.18 -1.87
CA LEU A 80 11.27 -7.79 -0.72
C LEU A 80 12.38 -6.91 -0.16
N ALA A 81 13.13 -6.22 -1.03
CA ALA A 81 14.19 -5.31 -0.61
C ALA A 81 13.62 -4.12 0.17
N SER A 82 12.52 -3.52 -0.29
CA SER A 82 11.83 -2.43 0.42
C SER A 82 11.28 -2.85 1.78
N LEU A 83 10.74 -4.07 1.88
CA LEU A 83 10.21 -4.58 3.16
C LEU A 83 11.32 -4.90 4.17
N ARG A 84 12.49 -5.36 3.71
CA ARG A 84 13.69 -5.51 4.55
C ARG A 84 14.19 -4.16 5.05
N ASP A 85 14.27 -3.17 4.16
CA ASP A 85 14.72 -1.81 4.50
C ASP A 85 13.81 -1.13 5.53
N ALA A 86 12.50 -1.38 5.42
CA ALA A 86 11.51 -0.95 6.41
C ALA A 86 11.56 -1.74 7.75
N GLY A 87 12.45 -2.73 7.88
CA GLY A 87 12.58 -3.58 9.06
C GLY A 87 11.39 -4.53 9.29
N ILE A 88 10.54 -4.73 8.27
CA ILE A 88 9.35 -5.58 8.34
C ILE A 88 9.72 -7.05 8.12
N LEU A 89 10.75 -7.31 7.30
CA LEU A 89 11.35 -8.64 7.15
C LEU A 89 12.73 -8.69 7.82
N THR A 90 13.00 -9.81 8.47
CA THR A 90 14.33 -10.18 8.96
C THR A 90 15.22 -10.67 7.80
N GLU A 91 16.54 -10.63 7.97
CA GLU A 91 17.50 -11.05 6.93
C GLU A 91 17.28 -12.50 6.48
N ASP A 92 16.91 -13.38 7.40
CA ASP A 92 16.64 -14.80 7.16
C ASP A 92 15.42 -14.99 6.23
N GLU A 93 14.32 -14.28 6.51
CA GLU A 93 13.10 -14.34 5.69
C GLU A 93 13.29 -13.70 4.31
N PHE A 94 14.08 -12.64 4.22
CA PHE A 94 14.45 -12.03 2.93
C PHE A 94 15.25 -13.00 2.06
N ALA A 95 16.25 -13.68 2.64
CA ALA A 95 17.08 -14.64 1.93
C ALA A 95 16.26 -15.83 1.40
N ALA A 96 15.37 -16.39 2.23
CA ALA A 96 14.50 -17.50 1.84
C ALA A 96 13.59 -17.13 0.66
N LYS A 97 12.92 -15.97 0.71
CA LYS A 97 12.01 -15.54 -0.36
C LYS A 97 12.74 -15.12 -1.65
N LYS A 98 13.93 -14.52 -1.52
CA LYS A 98 14.79 -14.22 -2.68
C LYS A 98 15.23 -15.49 -3.40
N ALA A 99 15.61 -16.53 -2.65
CA ALA A 99 16.02 -17.81 -3.22
C ALA A 99 14.85 -18.55 -3.89
N ASP A 100 13.65 -18.52 -3.31
CA ASP A 100 12.44 -19.07 -3.93
C ASP A 100 12.14 -18.39 -5.27
N ILE A 101 12.17 -17.05 -5.29
CA ILE A 101 11.91 -16.28 -6.52
C ILE A 101 12.97 -16.54 -7.59
N LEU A 102 14.25 -16.61 -7.22
CA LEU A 102 15.33 -16.94 -8.15
C LEU A 102 15.26 -18.38 -8.67
N SER A 103 14.75 -19.31 -7.87
CA SER A 103 14.54 -20.70 -8.31
C SER A 103 13.36 -20.86 -9.26
N ARG A 104 12.46 -19.86 -9.29
CA ARG A 104 11.30 -19.79 -10.19
C ARG A 104 11.57 -18.93 -11.43
N PHE A 105 12.74 -18.31 -11.51
CA PHE A 105 13.23 -17.53 -12.64
C PHE A 105 13.90 -18.45 -13.65
#